data_AF-A0A2V7XRZ8-F1
#
_entry.id   AF-A0A2V7XRZ8-F1
#
_cell.length_a   1.000
_cell.length_b   1.000
_cell.length_c   1.000
_cell.angle_alpha   90.00
_cell.angle_beta   90.00
_cell.angle_gamma   90.00
#
_symmetry.space_group_name_H-M   'P 1'
#
loop_
_entity.id
_entity.type
_entity.pdbx_description
1 polymer ?
#
loop_
_entity_poly.entity_id
_entity_poly.type
_entity_poly.pdbx_seq_one_letter_code
_entity_poly.pdbx_strand_id
1 'polypeptide(L)'
;VLAALGRAGVEVDAGRLDIHLGDVWVAEGGQARAYDEADAHRAMQEDPVRIRIHLHAGAASGWMWTCDLTRGYVDINAHYRS
;
A
#
# COMPACT_ATOMS: atom_id res chain seq x y z
N VAL A 1 3.58 -3.01 1.81
CA VAL A 1 2.11 -3.25 1.77
C VAL A 1 1.75 -4.63 2.31
N LEU A 2 2.23 -5.73 1.70
CA LEU A 2 1.93 -7.10 2.13
C LEU A 2 2.19 -7.36 3.64
N ALA A 3 3.36 -6.97 4.14
CA ALA A 3 3.71 -7.12 5.55
C ALA A 3 2.78 -6.34 6.51
N ALA A 4 2.17 -5.25 6.06
CA ALA A 4 1.19 -4.50 6.86
C ALA A 4 -0.16 -5.24 6.92
N LEU A 5 -0.59 -5.85 5.81
CA LEU A 5 -1.81 -6.68 5.79
C LEU A 5 -1.70 -7.87 6.75
N GLY A 6 -0.54 -8.55 6.79
CA GLY A 6 -0.31 -9.66 7.71
C GLY A 6 -0.33 -9.29 9.20
N ARG A 7 -0.29 -7.98 9.54
CA ARG A 7 -0.37 -7.48 10.92
C ARG A 7 -1.78 -6.99 11.30
N ALA A 8 -2.76 -7.15 10.42
CA ALA A 8 -4.13 -6.65 10.66
C ALA A 8 -4.88 -7.38 11.79
N GLY A 9 -4.33 -8.47 12.34
CA GLY A 9 -4.95 -9.23 13.44
C GLY A 9 -6.19 -10.03 13.01
N VAL A 10 -6.42 -10.17 11.70
CA VAL A 10 -7.49 -10.96 11.10
C VAL A 10 -6.90 -12.00 10.17
N GLU A 11 -7.64 -13.09 9.94
CA GLU A 11 -7.21 -14.14 9.01
C GLU A 11 -7.26 -13.60 7.58
N VAL A 12 -6.10 -13.59 6.91
CA VAL A 12 -5.94 -13.15 5.52
C VAL A 12 -5.15 -14.22 4.78
N ASP A 13 -5.70 -14.74 3.69
CA ASP A 13 -4.96 -15.63 2.80
C ASP A 13 -3.98 -14.83 1.96
N ALA A 14 -2.72 -14.82 2.40
CA ALA A 14 -1.67 -14.10 1.73
C ALA A 14 -1.42 -14.60 0.29
N GLY A 15 -1.69 -15.87 -0.02
CA GLY A 15 -1.45 -16.47 -1.33
C GLY A 15 -2.50 -16.13 -2.38
N ARG A 16 -3.53 -15.36 -2.01
CA ARG A 16 -4.62 -15.01 -2.92
C ARG A 16 -4.73 -13.52 -3.19
N LEU A 17 -3.95 -12.68 -2.53
CA LEU A 17 -4.09 -11.23 -2.66
C LEU A 17 -3.43 -10.67 -3.91
N ASP A 18 -4.03 -9.60 -4.42
CA ASP A 18 -3.48 -8.79 -5.49
C ASP A 18 -3.28 -7.35 -5.01
N ILE A 19 -2.18 -6.73 -5.45
CA ILE A 19 -1.84 -5.35 -5.10
C ILE A 19 -1.59 -4.56 -6.38
N HIS A 20 -2.23 -3.41 -6.49
CA HIS A 20 -1.98 -2.41 -7.52
C HIS A 20 -1.50 -1.10 -6.92
N LEU A 21 -0.61 -0.44 -7.67
CA LEU A 21 -0.13 0.91 -7.42
C LEU A 21 -0.46 1.76 -8.64
N GLY A 22 -1.41 2.69 -8.49
CA GLY A 22 -2.11 3.27 -9.63
C GLY A 22 -2.71 2.16 -10.50
N ASP A 23 -2.33 2.15 -11.77
CA ASP A 23 -2.71 1.11 -12.73
C ASP A 23 -1.68 -0.04 -12.83
N VAL A 24 -0.57 0.03 -12.10
CA VAL A 24 0.50 -0.98 -12.13
C VAL A 24 0.15 -2.15 -11.23
N TRP A 25 0.11 -3.37 -11.79
CA TRP A 25 -0.12 -4.60 -11.04
C TRP A 25 1.21 -5.14 -10.49
N VAL A 26 1.46 -4.90 -9.20
CA VAL A 26 2.77 -5.17 -8.57
C VAL A 26 2.84 -6.52 -7.86
N ALA A 27 1.71 -7.08 -7.43
CA ALA A 27 1.65 -8.42 -6.86
C ALA A 27 0.37 -9.15 -7.24
N GLU A 28 0.48 -10.44 -7.57
CA GLU A 28 -0.60 -11.35 -7.96
C GLU A 28 -0.48 -12.65 -7.17
N GLY A 29 -1.58 -13.12 -6.56
CA GLY A 29 -1.56 -14.35 -5.76
C GLY A 29 -0.53 -14.32 -4.61
N GLY A 30 -0.35 -13.15 -3.98
CA GLY A 30 0.61 -12.98 -2.88
C GLY A 30 2.08 -12.87 -3.28
N GLN A 31 2.40 -12.97 -4.57
CA GLN A 31 3.77 -12.93 -5.07
C GLN A 31 4.01 -11.67 -5.89
N ALA A 32 5.24 -11.16 -5.87
CA ALA A 32 5.63 -10.04 -6.72
C ALA A 32 5.49 -10.44 -8.19
N ARG A 33 4.84 -9.58 -8.98
CA ARG A 33 4.74 -9.73 -10.43
C ARG A 33 5.96 -9.10 -11.10
N ALA A 34 6.29 -9.51 -12.32
CA ALA A 34 7.15 -8.70 -13.17
C ALA A 34 6.37 -7.45 -13.61
N TYR A 35 6.87 -6.26 -13.25
CA TYR A 35 6.32 -4.97 -13.65
C TYR A 35 7.48 -4.01 -13.97
N ASP A 36 7.17 -2.92 -14.69
CA ASP A 36 8.14 -1.86 -14.94
C ASP A 36 8.26 -0.95 -13.71
N GLU A 37 9.45 -0.91 -13.11
CA GLU A 37 9.70 -0.07 -11.93
C GLU A 37 9.52 1.42 -12.22
N ALA A 38 9.76 1.89 -13.45
CA ALA A 38 9.55 3.28 -13.83
C ALA A 38 8.05 3.63 -13.83
N ASP A 39 7.20 2.69 -14.23
CA ASP A 39 5.75 2.87 -14.17
C ASP A 39 5.25 2.93 -12.73
N ALA A 40 5.74 2.02 -11.87
CA ALA A 40 5.43 2.06 -10.45
C ALA A 40 5.93 3.35 -9.80
N HIS A 41 7.12 3.82 -10.17
CA HIS A 41 7.66 5.08 -9.68
C HIS A 41 6.78 6.28 -10.09
N ARG A 42 6.32 6.34 -11.35
CA ARG A 42 5.38 7.39 -11.79
C ARG A 42 4.07 7.34 -11.02
N ALA A 43 3.52 6.16 -10.80
CA ALA A 43 2.29 5.99 -10.01
C ALA A 43 2.46 6.47 -8.55
N MET A 44 3.65 6.32 -7.96
CA MET A 44 3.98 6.86 -6.63
C MET A 44 4.15 8.39 -6.59
N GLN A 45 4.30 9.05 -7.75
CA GLN A 45 4.39 10.51 -7.85
C GLN A 45 3.03 11.17 -8.10
N GLU A 46 1.96 10.39 -8.30
CA GLU A 46 0.61 10.92 -8.41
C GLU A 46 0.12 11.51 -7.09
N ASP A 47 -0.73 12.53 -7.15
CA ASP A 47 -1.48 13.04 -6.01
C ASP A 47 -2.99 12.93 -6.31
N PRO A 48 -3.73 12.01 -5.65
CA PRO A 48 -3.27 11.09 -4.60
C PRO A 48 -2.59 9.83 -5.14
N VAL A 49 -1.63 9.28 -4.39
CA VAL A 49 -1.09 7.93 -4.64
C VAL A 49 -2.17 6.90 -4.36
N ARG A 50 -2.57 6.16 -5.40
CA ARG A 50 -3.62 5.13 -5.30
C ARG A 50 -3.01 3.75 -5.05
N ILE A 51 -3.36 3.13 -3.94
CA ILE A 51 -3.00 1.72 -3.64
C ILE A 51 -4.29 0.93 -3.54
N ARG A 52 -4.46 -0.09 -4.39
CA ARG A 52 -5.62 -0.98 -4.38
C ARG A 52 -5.19 -2.38 -4.00
N ILE A 53 -5.92 -2.99 -3.07
CA ILE A 53 -5.65 -4.32 -2.55
C ILE A 53 -6.92 -5.15 -2.72
N HIS A 54 -6.82 -6.26 -3.44
CA HIS A 54 -7.90 -7.24 -3.57
C HIS A 54 -7.58 -8.45 -2.70
N LEU A 55 -8.41 -8.70 -1.69
CA LEU A 55 -8.20 -9.79 -0.73
C LEU A 55 -8.81 -11.13 -1.19
N HIS A 56 -9.66 -11.11 -2.23
CA HIS A 56 -10.39 -12.30 -2.72
C HIS A 56 -11.18 -13.06 -1.64
N ALA A 57 -11.65 -12.34 -0.61
CA ALA A 57 -12.33 -12.88 0.58
C ALA A 57 -13.84 -12.58 0.63
N GLY A 58 -14.43 -12.11 -0.47
CA GLY A 58 -15.85 -11.76 -0.56
C GLY A 58 -16.09 -10.51 -1.39
N ALA A 59 -17.29 -9.92 -1.26
CA ALA A 59 -17.71 -8.73 -2.02
C ALA A 59 -17.57 -7.41 -1.24
N ALA A 60 -17.16 -7.46 0.03
CA ALA A 60 -16.99 -6.27 0.85
C ALA A 60 -15.85 -5.39 0.32
N SER A 61 -16.02 -4.07 0.39
CA SER A 61 -15.01 -3.10 0.00
C SER A 61 -15.03 -1.88 0.93
N GLY A 62 -13.91 -1.16 0.99
CA GLY A 62 -13.75 0.03 1.82
C GLY A 62 -12.57 0.87 1.35
N TRP A 63 -12.53 2.11 1.82
CA TRP A 63 -11.52 3.11 1.45
C TRP A 63 -10.96 3.76 2.71
N MET A 64 -9.66 4.04 2.70
CA MET A 64 -9.02 4.88 3.71
C MET A 64 -8.13 5.91 3.03
N TRP A 65 -8.01 7.07 3.65
CA TRP A 65 -7.08 8.12 3.25
C TRP A 65 -5.96 8.19 4.27
N THR A 66 -4.75 8.39 3.79
CA THR A 66 -3.57 8.59 4.63
C THR A 66 -2.56 9.44 3.87
N CYS A 67 -1.47 9.81 4.53
CA CYS A 67 -0.37 10.57 3.96
C CYS A 67 0.95 9.83 4.17
N ASP A 68 1.97 10.28 3.45
CA ASP A 68 3.33 9.81 3.62
C ASP A 68 3.95 10.32 4.92
N LEU A 69 4.93 9.57 5.42
CA LEU A 69 5.71 9.94 6.59
C LEU A 69 6.94 10.72 6.14
N THR A 70 6.89 12.05 6.23
CA THR A 70 7.98 12.94 5.79
C THR A 70 8.98 13.24 6.90
N ARG A 71 10.18 13.70 6.52
CA ARG A 71 11.16 14.24 7.46
C ARG A 71 10.60 15.43 8.26
N GLY A 72 9.81 16.30 7.60
CA GLY A 72 9.17 17.43 8.28
C GLY A 72 8.23 17.00 9.40
N TYR A 73 7.47 15.91 9.22
CA TYR A 73 6.65 15.34 10.29
C TYR A 73 7.51 14.92 11.50
N VAL A 74 8.64 14.25 11.24
CA VAL A 74 9.57 13.83 12.30
C VAL A 74 10.12 15.04 13.04
N ASP A 75 10.60 16.07 12.33
CA ASP A 75 11.20 17.24 12.93
C ASP A 75 10.18 18.01 13.81
N ILE A 76 8.96 18.23 13.31
CA ILE A 76 7.88 18.89 14.08
C ILE A 76 7.58 18.16 15.39
N ASN A 77 7.53 16.83 15.37
CA ASN A 77 7.15 16.03 16.54
C ASN A 77 8.35 15.73 17.47
N ALA A 78 9.59 15.76 16.97
CA ALA A 78 10.79 15.53 17.78
C ALA A 78 11.12 16.71 18.70
N HIS A 79 10.80 17.94 18.28
CA HIS A 79 11.09 19.16 19.04
C HIS A 79 9.98 19.57 20.02
N TYR A 80 8.93 18.75 20.17
CA TYR A 80 7.78 19.10 21.01
C TYR A 80 8.05 19.03 22.52
N ARG A 81 9.19 18.45 22.94
CA ARG A 81 9.58 18.28 24.37
C ARG A 81 11.01 18.74 24.70
N SER A 82 11.65 19.53 23.83
CA SER A 82 12.93 20.21 24.15
C SER A 82 12.69 21.66 24.53
#